data_AF-A0A9P8SN74-F1
#
_entry.id   AF-A0A9P8SN74-F1
#
_cell.length_a   1.000
_cell.length_b   1.000
_cell.length_c   1.000
_cell.angle_alpha   90.00
_cell.angle_beta   90.00
_cell.angle_gamma   90.00
#
_symmetry.space_group_name_H-M   'P 1'
#
loop_
_entity.id
_entity.type
_entity.pdbx_description
1 polymer ?
#
loop_
_entity_poly.entity_id
_entity_poly.type
_entity_poly.pdbx_seq_one_letter_code
_entity_poly.pdbx_strand_id
1 'polypeptide(L)'
;MAAIVDHVCYNNLPSLGEADMSRQALSVDDVINGPIRDVFLKHATHHAFCLYLQHRHHTVAANEAVVKVEGTAHLMDDQAMKDIASFGNKVVPTTWMTSGGKVLPMEFTAIPAMADHPTLSAAFVQEFLSILATNGCEGLFGVDTLAGNNWSEMKIGDASVVVPSNDIETHDQDRVVFHTWKGLQSIIGIGPTFIASIAIHLSILGPCTTTKCH
;
A
#
# COMPACT_ATOMS: atom_id res chain seq x y z
N MET A 1 21.98 -13.88 -11.03
CA MET A 1 21.47 -13.38 -9.74
C MET A 1 19.97 -13.57 -9.73
N ALA A 2 19.38 -13.91 -8.59
CA ALA A 2 17.91 -13.92 -8.48
C ALA A 2 17.41 -12.48 -8.64
N ALA A 3 16.32 -12.29 -9.38
CA ALA A 3 15.69 -10.97 -9.51
C ALA A 3 15.28 -10.46 -8.12
N ILE A 4 15.57 -9.18 -7.84
CA ILE A 4 15.28 -8.55 -6.55
C ILE A 4 13.77 -8.39 -6.37
N VAL A 5 13.07 -8.03 -7.45
CA VAL A 5 11.62 -7.97 -7.55
C VAL A 5 11.16 -8.84 -8.72
N ASP A 6 9.97 -9.44 -8.61
CA ASP A 6 9.30 -10.01 -9.78
C ASP A 6 8.73 -8.86 -10.63
N HIS A 7 9.56 -8.34 -11.54
CA HIS A 7 9.20 -7.18 -12.38
C HIS A 7 7.96 -7.42 -13.24
N VAL A 8 7.67 -8.67 -13.64
CA VAL A 8 6.48 -9.00 -14.43
C VAL A 8 5.24 -8.84 -13.55
N CYS A 9 5.26 -9.42 -12.36
CA CYS A 9 4.15 -9.26 -11.41
C CYS A 9 3.97 -7.79 -11.00
N TYR A 10 5.05 -7.08 -10.70
CA TYR A 10 5.02 -5.66 -10.32
C TYR A 10 4.42 -4.80 -11.44
N ASN A 11 4.91 -4.92 -12.67
CA ASN A 11 4.47 -4.08 -13.78
C ASN A 11 3.02 -4.36 -14.21
N ASN A 12 2.46 -5.51 -13.81
CA ASN A 12 1.05 -5.82 -14.03
C ASN A 12 0.11 -5.26 -12.95
N LEU A 13 0.63 -4.75 -11.81
CA LEU A 13 -0.19 -4.14 -10.76
C LEU A 13 -0.88 -2.87 -11.28
N PRO A 14 -2.16 -2.62 -10.99
CA PRO A 14 -2.88 -1.45 -11.51
C PRO A 14 -2.23 -0.12 -11.13
N SER A 15 -2.60 0.96 -11.81
CA SER A 15 -2.38 2.31 -11.27
C SER A 15 -3.21 2.51 -10.00
N LEU A 16 -2.84 3.50 -9.18
CA LEU A 16 -3.58 3.81 -7.95
C LEU A 16 -5.07 4.07 -8.20
N GLY A 17 -5.41 4.81 -9.26
CA GLY A 17 -6.80 5.08 -9.63
C GLY A 17 -7.57 3.81 -10.00
N GLU A 18 -6.95 2.91 -10.77
CA GLU A 18 -7.54 1.61 -11.12
C GLU A 18 -7.73 0.70 -9.90
N ALA A 19 -6.77 0.72 -8.97
CA ALA A 19 -6.85 -0.04 -7.72
C ALA A 19 -8.01 0.46 -6.84
N ASP A 20 -8.17 1.78 -6.68
CA ASP A 20 -9.26 2.33 -5.86
C ASP A 20 -10.63 2.11 -6.51
N MET A 21 -10.74 2.24 -7.84
CA MET A 21 -11.97 1.87 -8.55
C MET A 21 -12.34 0.41 -8.31
N SER A 22 -11.36 -0.51 -8.35
CA SER A 22 -11.59 -1.94 -8.10
C SER A 22 -12.05 -2.20 -6.67
N ARG A 23 -11.45 -1.51 -5.68
CA ARG A 23 -11.84 -1.58 -4.27
C ARG A 23 -13.29 -1.11 -4.07
N GLN A 24 -13.66 0.02 -4.65
CA GLN A 24 -15.02 0.57 -4.54
C GLN A 24 -16.06 -0.34 -5.20
N ALA A 25 -15.75 -0.89 -6.38
CA ALA A 25 -16.65 -1.78 -7.11
C ALA A 25 -16.98 -3.06 -6.32
N LEU A 26 -16.02 -3.58 -5.55
CA LEU A 26 -16.19 -4.80 -4.76
C LEU A 26 -16.84 -4.56 -3.39
N SER A 27 -17.01 -3.31 -2.94
CA SER A 27 -17.62 -2.97 -1.63
C SER A 27 -17.01 -3.76 -0.45
N VAL A 28 -15.68 -3.81 -0.41
CA VAL A 28 -14.91 -4.70 0.49
C VAL A 28 -14.77 -4.22 1.93
N ASP A 29 -15.46 -3.15 2.32
CA ASP A 29 -15.29 -2.53 3.64
C ASP A 29 -15.62 -3.49 4.79
N ASP A 30 -16.63 -4.35 4.64
CA ASP A 30 -16.96 -5.37 5.65
C ASP A 30 -15.87 -6.46 5.74
N VAL A 31 -15.24 -6.80 4.61
CA VAL A 31 -14.14 -7.77 4.55
C VAL A 31 -12.89 -7.20 5.23
N ILE A 32 -12.58 -5.93 4.96
CA ILE A 32 -11.48 -5.20 5.59
C ILE A 32 -11.69 -5.15 7.11
N ASN A 33 -12.89 -4.72 7.54
CA ASN A 33 -13.21 -4.50 8.94
C ASN A 33 -13.49 -5.77 9.74
N GLY A 34 -13.71 -6.91 9.09
CA GLY A 34 -13.90 -8.19 9.74
C GLY A 34 -12.72 -9.13 9.46
N PRO A 35 -12.86 -10.09 8.52
CA PRO A 35 -11.88 -11.16 8.29
C PRO A 35 -10.42 -10.70 8.11
N ILE A 36 -10.17 -9.61 7.37
CA ILE A 36 -8.81 -9.11 7.16
C ILE A 36 -8.26 -8.51 8.45
N ARG A 37 -9.00 -7.65 9.14
CA ARG A 37 -8.58 -7.12 10.45
C ARG A 37 -8.28 -8.25 11.44
N ASP A 38 -9.17 -9.24 11.49
CA ASP A 38 -9.08 -10.31 12.48
C ASP A 38 -7.82 -11.17 12.28
N VAL A 39 -7.35 -11.39 11.04
CA VAL A 39 -6.06 -12.07 10.81
C VAL A 39 -4.86 -11.24 11.27
N PHE A 40 -4.88 -9.91 11.07
CA PHE A 40 -3.81 -9.03 11.58
C PHE A 40 -3.75 -8.99 13.11
N LEU A 41 -4.93 -9.04 13.77
CA LEU A 41 -5.03 -9.10 15.22
C LEU A 41 -4.57 -10.46 15.75
N LYS A 42 -5.05 -11.56 15.15
CA LYS A 42 -4.72 -12.93 15.56
C LYS A 42 -3.22 -13.21 15.55
N HIS A 43 -2.50 -12.69 14.55
CA HIS A 43 -1.05 -12.87 14.43
C HIS A 43 -0.24 -11.74 15.09
N ALA A 44 -0.90 -10.80 15.76
CA ALA A 44 -0.29 -9.60 16.34
C ALA A 44 0.59 -8.79 15.35
N THR A 45 0.32 -8.89 14.05
CA THR A 45 1.10 -8.23 13.00
C THR A 45 0.78 -6.75 12.85
N HIS A 46 -0.39 -6.31 13.36
CA HIS A 46 -0.84 -4.93 13.34
C HIS A 46 0.08 -3.91 14.02
N HIS A 47 1.00 -4.36 14.88
CA HIS A 47 2.00 -3.49 15.49
C HIS A 47 3.12 -3.10 14.53
N ALA A 48 3.33 -3.87 13.46
CA ALA A 48 4.45 -3.71 12.53
C ALA A 48 4.01 -3.58 11.06
N PHE A 49 2.77 -3.95 10.75
CA PHE A 49 2.26 -4.02 9.38
C PHE A 49 0.86 -3.42 9.25
N CYS A 50 0.55 -2.95 8.05
CA CYS A 50 -0.77 -2.49 7.65
C CYS A 50 -1.22 -3.14 6.33
N LEU A 51 -2.51 -3.05 6.05
CA LEU A 51 -3.08 -3.47 4.77
C LEU A 51 -2.70 -2.45 3.68
N TYR A 52 -2.22 -2.96 2.55
CA TYR A 52 -1.83 -2.14 1.41
C TYR A 52 -2.78 -2.37 0.24
N LEU A 53 -3.33 -1.30 -0.34
CA LEU A 53 -4.04 -1.40 -1.62
C LEU A 53 -2.99 -1.50 -2.72
N GLN A 54 -2.95 -2.60 -3.47
CA GLN A 54 -1.85 -2.85 -4.39
C GLN A 54 -1.96 -2.00 -5.63
N HIS A 55 -0.91 -1.23 -5.91
CA HIS A 55 -0.80 -0.42 -7.12
C HIS A 55 0.66 -0.17 -7.44
N ARG A 56 0.97 0.22 -8.67
CA ARG A 56 2.33 0.64 -9.07
C ARG A 56 2.41 2.15 -9.25
N HIS A 57 3.55 2.72 -8.87
CA HIS A 57 3.91 4.12 -9.18
C HIS A 57 4.86 4.23 -10.37
N HIS A 58 5.63 3.17 -10.62
CA HIS A 58 6.70 3.10 -11.60
C HIS A 58 6.53 1.88 -12.52
N THR A 59 7.36 1.82 -13.56
CA THR A 59 7.68 0.57 -14.25
C THR A 59 9.08 0.18 -13.83
N VAL A 60 9.29 -1.07 -13.43
CA VAL A 60 10.61 -1.58 -13.00
C VAL A 60 11.20 -2.48 -14.07
N ALA A 61 12.49 -2.31 -14.38
CA ALA A 61 13.22 -3.27 -15.21
C ALA A 61 13.55 -4.55 -14.43
N ALA A 62 14.05 -5.58 -15.14
CA ALA A 62 14.34 -6.89 -14.55
C ALA A 62 15.44 -6.89 -13.47
N ASN A 63 16.28 -5.85 -13.45
CA ASN A 63 17.38 -5.65 -12.50
C ASN A 63 17.18 -4.44 -11.58
N GLU A 64 15.97 -3.86 -11.58
CA GLU A 64 15.63 -2.69 -10.77
C GLU A 64 14.64 -3.06 -9.67
N ALA A 65 14.65 -2.29 -8.60
CA ALA A 65 13.61 -2.31 -7.58
C ALA A 65 13.31 -0.89 -7.11
N VAL A 66 12.11 -0.69 -6.58
CA VAL A 66 11.75 0.54 -5.88
C VAL A 66 12.29 0.47 -4.47
N VAL A 67 13.21 1.37 -4.12
CA VAL A 67 13.84 1.46 -2.80
C VAL A 67 13.52 2.82 -2.17
N LYS A 68 12.88 2.79 -1.02
CA LYS A 68 12.57 3.96 -0.18
C LYS A 68 13.81 4.34 0.64
N VAL A 69 14.25 5.58 0.51
CA VAL A 69 15.33 6.20 1.30
C VAL A 69 14.78 7.48 1.89
N GLU A 70 14.75 7.60 3.22
CA GLU A 70 14.23 8.77 3.95
C GLU A 70 12.85 9.25 3.47
N GLY A 71 11.96 8.31 3.11
CA GLY A 71 10.60 8.63 2.64
C GLY A 71 10.52 9.04 1.16
N THR A 72 11.58 8.87 0.38
CA THR A 72 11.52 9.03 -1.09
C THR A 72 11.79 7.69 -1.76
N ALA A 73 10.92 7.30 -2.69
CA ALA A 73 11.08 6.09 -3.47
C ALA A 73 11.96 6.35 -4.71
N HIS A 74 12.98 5.54 -4.88
CA HIS A 74 13.91 5.61 -6.00
C HIS A 74 13.95 4.27 -6.74
N LEU A 75 13.99 4.31 -8.07
CA LEU A 75 14.38 3.14 -8.85
C LEU A 75 15.89 2.93 -8.68
N MET A 76 16.26 1.74 -8.22
CA MET A 76 17.64 1.36 -7.98
C MET A 76 17.94 0.03 -8.64
N ASP A 77 19.11 -0.06 -9.28
CA ASP A 77 19.63 -1.30 -9.81
C ASP A 77 20.53 -2.03 -8.80
N ASP A 78 21.03 -3.20 -9.20
CA ASP A 78 21.96 -4.00 -8.41
C ASP A 78 23.22 -3.23 -7.94
N GLN A 79 23.71 -2.26 -8.74
CA GLN A 79 24.91 -1.51 -8.39
C GLN A 79 24.60 -0.45 -7.33
N ALA A 80 23.52 0.31 -7.52
CA ALA A 80 23.04 1.28 -6.54
C ALA A 80 22.78 0.62 -5.16
N MET A 81 22.20 -0.58 -5.14
CA MET A 81 21.98 -1.32 -3.89
C MET A 81 23.28 -1.80 -3.23
N LYS A 82 24.29 -2.18 -4.01
CA LYS A 82 25.65 -2.49 -3.48
C LYS A 82 26.32 -1.26 -2.91
N ASP A 83 26.15 -0.11 -3.57
CA ASP A 83 26.71 1.15 -3.10
C ASP A 83 26.08 1.53 -1.76
N ILE A 84 24.75 1.42 -1.61
CA ILE A 84 24.06 1.59 -0.31
C ILE A 84 24.64 0.67 0.77
N ALA A 85 24.86 -0.61 0.43
CA ALA A 85 25.44 -1.57 1.36
C ALA A 85 26.87 -1.20 1.79
N SER A 86 27.66 -0.61 0.88
CA SER A 86 29.03 -0.15 1.18
C SER A 86 29.07 0.97 2.24
N PHE A 87 27.97 1.72 2.40
CA PHE A 87 27.79 2.71 3.47
C PHE A 87 27.26 2.12 4.78
N GLY A 88 27.29 0.79 4.96
CA GLY A 88 26.87 0.13 6.20
C GLY A 88 25.35 -0.07 6.34
N ASN A 89 24.62 0.00 5.23
CA ASN A 89 23.18 -0.23 5.18
C ASN A 89 22.85 -1.61 4.60
N LYS A 90 21.56 -1.96 4.63
CA LYS A 90 20.98 -3.10 3.90
C LYS A 90 19.66 -2.67 3.27
N VAL A 91 19.34 -3.28 2.14
CA VAL A 91 18.06 -3.11 1.45
C VAL A 91 17.17 -4.29 1.83
N VAL A 92 15.99 -4.01 2.38
CA VAL A 92 15.04 -5.03 2.86
C VAL A 92 13.64 -4.76 2.35
N PRO A 93 12.81 -5.79 2.12
CA PRO A 93 11.42 -5.59 1.71
C PRO A 93 10.65 -4.77 2.75
N THR A 94 9.87 -3.80 2.29
CA THR A 94 9.02 -2.93 3.11
C THR A 94 7.56 -3.11 2.73
N THR A 95 7.28 -3.37 1.45
CA THR A 95 5.94 -3.59 0.91
C THR A 95 5.91 -4.88 0.11
N TRP A 96 4.85 -5.66 0.27
CA TRP A 96 4.64 -6.94 -0.38
C TRP A 96 3.32 -6.98 -1.13
N MET A 97 3.36 -7.46 -2.36
CA MET A 97 2.19 -7.75 -3.18
C MET A 97 1.76 -9.21 -3.05
N THR A 98 0.49 -9.49 -3.33
CA THR A 98 -0.13 -10.80 -3.47
C THR A 98 -0.35 -11.07 -4.94
N SER A 99 0.14 -12.22 -5.40
CA SER A 99 -0.02 -12.66 -6.79
C SER A 99 0.07 -14.18 -6.86
N GLY A 100 -0.89 -14.82 -7.54
CA GLY A 100 -0.90 -16.26 -7.75
C GLY A 100 -0.82 -17.09 -6.46
N GLY A 101 -1.53 -16.68 -5.40
CA GLY A 101 -1.52 -17.36 -4.11
C GLY A 101 -0.19 -17.25 -3.34
N LYS A 102 0.63 -16.24 -3.65
CA LYS A 102 1.90 -15.96 -2.97
C LYS A 102 1.97 -14.52 -2.53
N VAL A 103 2.81 -14.26 -1.53
CA VAL A 103 3.25 -12.92 -1.14
C VAL A 103 4.66 -12.71 -1.69
N LEU A 104 4.86 -11.65 -2.46
CA LEU A 104 6.11 -11.31 -3.13
C LEU A 104 6.56 -9.91 -2.70
N PRO A 105 7.85 -9.69 -2.37
CA PRO A 105 8.40 -8.35 -2.20
C PRO A 105 8.11 -7.48 -3.43
N MET A 106 7.69 -6.25 -3.19
CA MET A 106 7.30 -5.30 -4.23
C MET A 106 8.11 -4.01 -4.12
N GLU A 107 8.24 -3.48 -2.90
CA GLU A 107 9.05 -2.29 -2.60
C GLU A 107 9.95 -2.55 -1.40
N PHE A 108 11.05 -1.81 -1.34
CA PHE A 108 12.12 -2.01 -0.37
C PHE A 108 12.41 -0.72 0.36
N THR A 109 13.14 -0.84 1.47
CA THR A 109 13.66 0.30 2.22
C THR A 109 15.14 0.07 2.54
N ALA A 110 15.92 1.15 2.57
CA ALA A 110 17.30 1.13 3.03
C ALA A 110 17.35 1.43 4.53
N ILE A 111 17.93 0.52 5.31
CA ILE A 111 18.11 0.68 6.77
C ILE A 111 19.55 0.35 7.17
N PRO A 112 20.03 0.81 8.34
CA PRO A 112 21.32 0.39 8.86
C PRO A 112 21.43 -1.15 8.93
N ALA A 113 22.59 -1.71 8.59
CA ALA A 113 22.78 -3.17 8.49
C ALA A 113 22.41 -3.91 9.80
N MET A 114 22.71 -3.27 10.93
CA MET A 114 22.44 -3.80 12.28
C MET A 114 21.02 -3.53 12.79
N ALA A 115 20.21 -2.75 12.08
CA ALA A 115 18.84 -2.47 12.49
C ALA A 115 17.94 -3.69 12.24
N ASP A 116 17.04 -3.98 13.17
CA ASP A 116 15.99 -4.96 12.96
C ASP A 116 14.93 -4.44 11.99
N HIS A 117 14.31 -5.35 11.26
CA HIS A 117 13.21 -5.05 10.36
C HIS A 117 12.13 -6.12 10.53
N PRO A 118 10.85 -5.75 10.64
CA PRO A 118 9.79 -6.72 10.78
C PRO A 118 9.72 -7.63 9.53
N THR A 119 9.40 -8.90 9.75
CA THR A 119 9.25 -9.90 8.68
C THR A 119 7.89 -10.58 8.79
N LEU A 120 7.31 -10.93 7.64
CA LEU A 120 6.04 -11.64 7.61
C LEU A 120 6.24 -13.10 8.01
N SER A 121 5.50 -13.56 9.01
CA SER A 121 5.54 -14.96 9.42
C SER A 121 4.80 -15.82 8.38
N ALA A 122 5.29 -17.05 8.17
CA ALA A 122 4.64 -17.99 7.22
C ALA A 122 3.19 -18.29 7.61
N ALA A 123 2.89 -18.37 8.91
CA ALA A 123 1.55 -18.60 9.42
C ALA A 123 0.59 -17.44 9.09
N PHE A 124 1.05 -16.19 9.27
CA PHE A 124 0.27 -15.01 8.88
C PHE A 124 0.03 -14.98 7.37
N VAL A 125 1.08 -15.19 6.57
CA VAL A 125 0.97 -15.18 5.09
C VAL A 125 -0.04 -16.21 4.59
N GLN A 126 0.02 -17.43 5.11
CA GLN A 126 -0.91 -18.49 4.70
C GLN A 126 -2.37 -18.12 5.00
N GLU A 127 -2.65 -17.63 6.20
CA GLU A 127 -4.01 -17.28 6.60
C GLU A 127 -4.50 -16.03 5.87
N PHE A 128 -3.64 -15.01 5.72
CA PHE A 128 -3.95 -13.79 4.99
C PHE A 128 -4.34 -14.09 3.53
N LEU A 129 -3.54 -14.88 2.82
CA LEU A 129 -3.86 -15.30 1.44
C LEU A 129 -5.18 -16.08 1.37
N SER A 130 -5.44 -16.97 2.33
CA SER A 130 -6.71 -17.71 2.41
C SER A 130 -7.91 -16.78 2.62
N ILE A 131 -7.78 -15.76 3.45
CA ILE A 131 -8.82 -14.75 3.67
C ILE A 131 -9.07 -13.95 2.39
N LEU A 132 -8.02 -13.49 1.71
CA LEU A 132 -8.18 -12.77 0.43
C LEU A 132 -8.89 -13.64 -0.62
N ALA A 133 -8.46 -14.89 -0.78
CA ALA A 133 -9.06 -15.85 -1.70
C ALA A 133 -10.55 -16.07 -1.44
N THR A 134 -10.91 -16.38 -0.20
CA THR A 134 -12.29 -16.72 0.19
C THR A 134 -13.24 -15.54 0.04
N ASN A 135 -12.74 -14.31 0.13
CA ASN A 135 -13.53 -13.08 0.03
C ASN A 135 -13.39 -12.38 -1.33
N GLY A 136 -12.80 -13.02 -2.35
CA GLY A 136 -12.66 -12.45 -3.69
C GLY A 136 -11.78 -11.20 -3.76
N CYS A 137 -10.84 -11.04 -2.82
CA CYS A 137 -9.94 -9.89 -2.69
C CYS A 137 -8.50 -10.20 -3.17
N GLU A 138 -8.29 -11.31 -3.88
CA GLU A 138 -6.97 -11.66 -4.43
C GLU A 138 -6.49 -10.59 -5.40
N GLY A 139 -5.21 -10.21 -5.30
CA GLY A 139 -4.61 -9.20 -6.17
C GLY A 139 -5.04 -7.76 -5.84
N LEU A 140 -6.02 -7.56 -4.95
CA LEU A 140 -6.43 -6.23 -4.51
C LEU A 140 -5.57 -5.72 -3.35
N PHE A 141 -5.28 -6.59 -2.38
CA PHE A 141 -4.58 -6.22 -1.16
C PHE A 141 -3.24 -6.94 -0.99
N GLY A 142 -2.28 -6.17 -0.47
CA GLY A 142 -0.96 -6.59 -0.04
C GLY A 142 -0.71 -6.18 1.40
N VAL A 143 0.55 -6.17 1.79
CA VAL A 143 0.98 -5.82 3.15
C VAL A 143 2.09 -4.79 3.04
N ASP A 144 2.05 -3.76 3.87
CA ASP A 144 3.13 -2.79 3.99
C ASP A 144 3.59 -2.72 5.44
N THR A 145 4.84 -2.33 5.66
CA THR A 145 5.34 -1.98 6.98
C THR A 145 4.65 -0.73 7.50
N LEU A 146 4.29 -0.73 8.78
CA LEU A 146 3.67 0.41 9.41
C LEU A 146 4.70 1.55 9.56
N ALA A 147 4.49 2.66 8.84
CA ALA A 147 5.25 3.87 9.07
C ALA A 147 4.91 4.46 10.46
N GLY A 148 5.92 4.89 11.22
CA GLY A 148 5.73 5.37 12.60
C GLY A 148 4.92 6.66 12.75
N ASN A 149 4.69 7.42 11.66
CA ASN A 149 3.97 8.70 11.70
C ASN A 149 2.83 8.74 10.64
N ASN A 150 2.01 9.80 10.60
CA ASN A 150 1.05 10.02 9.52
C ASN A 150 1.78 10.61 8.32
N TRP A 151 1.92 9.85 7.23
CA TRP A 151 2.53 10.35 6.01
C TRP A 151 1.56 10.23 4.84
N SER A 152 1.56 11.22 3.95
CA SER A 152 0.92 11.19 2.64
C SER A 152 1.98 10.96 1.58
N GLU A 153 1.75 10.02 0.68
CA GLU A 153 2.60 9.80 -0.48
C GLU A 153 2.01 10.47 -1.72
N MET A 154 2.85 11.18 -2.47
CA MET A 154 2.47 11.87 -3.71
C MET A 154 3.51 11.59 -4.79
N LYS A 155 3.07 11.57 -6.04
CA LYS A 155 3.99 11.44 -7.17
C LYS A 155 4.46 12.83 -7.60
N ILE A 156 5.77 13.08 -7.56
CA ILE A 156 6.39 14.30 -8.08
C ILE A 156 7.35 13.90 -9.20
N GLY A 157 6.93 14.12 -10.45
CA GLY A 157 7.67 13.62 -11.63
C GLY A 157 7.74 12.09 -11.62
N ASP A 158 8.95 11.55 -11.70
CA ASP A 158 9.21 10.10 -11.64
C ASP A 158 9.54 9.59 -10.24
N ALA A 159 9.41 10.42 -9.20
CA ALA A 159 9.62 10.04 -7.81
C ALA A 159 8.29 9.87 -7.06
N SER A 160 8.23 8.87 -6.19
CA SER A 160 7.20 8.81 -5.15
C SER A 160 7.75 9.46 -3.89
N VAL A 161 7.10 10.53 -3.43
CA VAL A 161 7.55 11.35 -2.31
C VAL A 161 6.56 11.20 -1.17
N VAL A 162 7.04 10.72 -0.04
CA VAL A 162 6.25 10.58 1.18
C VAL A 162 6.52 11.82 2.06
N VAL A 163 5.48 12.61 2.34
CA VAL A 163 5.54 13.82 3.17
C VAL A 163 4.69 13.66 4.42
N PRO A 164 5.02 14.32 5.55
CA PRO A 164 4.15 14.35 6.72
C PRO A 164 2.75 14.86 6.35
N SER A 165 1.72 14.13 6.74
CA SER A 165 0.33 14.58 6.59
C SER A 165 -0.05 15.43 7.79
N ASN A 166 -0.23 16.73 7.58
CA ASN A 166 -1.06 17.53 8.48
C ASN A 166 -2.49 17.16 8.09
N ASP A 167 -3.33 16.70 9.04
CA ASP A 167 -4.71 16.22 8.82
C ASP A 167 -5.68 17.31 8.29
N ILE A 168 -5.31 18.03 7.22
CA ILE A 168 -6.07 19.10 6.57
C ILE A 168 -6.61 18.52 5.27
N GLU A 169 -7.86 18.08 5.33
CA GLU A 169 -8.70 17.66 4.21
C GLU A 169 -8.67 18.71 3.09
N THR A 170 -7.76 18.55 2.13
CA THR A 170 -7.74 19.36 0.92
C THR A 170 -7.65 18.41 -0.25
N HIS A 171 -8.81 18.16 -0.86
CA HIS A 171 -8.94 17.47 -2.13
C HIS A 171 -8.17 18.26 -3.20
N ASP A 172 -7.02 17.74 -3.59
CA ASP A 172 -6.31 18.17 -4.80
C ASP A 172 -6.07 16.91 -5.64
N GLN A 173 -6.30 17.01 -6.95
CA GLN A 173 -6.33 15.84 -7.85
C GLN A 173 -4.95 15.16 -7.98
N ASP A 174 -3.89 15.85 -7.57
CA ASP A 174 -2.51 15.36 -7.52
C ASP A 174 -2.03 15.00 -6.09
N ARG A 175 -2.85 15.23 -5.06
CA ARG A 175 -2.57 14.86 -3.66
C ARG A 175 -3.51 13.73 -3.24
N VAL A 176 -3.02 12.50 -3.38
CA VAL A 176 -3.71 11.36 -2.77
C VAL A 176 -3.17 11.18 -1.36
N VAL A 177 -3.97 11.56 -0.36
CA VAL A 177 -3.63 11.30 1.04
C VAL A 177 -3.71 9.79 1.26
N PHE A 178 -2.55 9.16 1.45
CA PHE A 178 -2.48 7.82 1.98
C PHE A 178 -2.94 7.86 3.43
N HIS A 179 -4.23 7.63 3.65
CA HIS A 179 -4.61 7.05 4.92
C HIS A 179 -4.04 5.63 4.92
N THR A 180 -2.83 5.47 5.46
CA THR A 180 -2.50 4.26 6.22
C THR A 180 -3.75 3.96 7.04
N TRP A 181 -4.44 2.87 6.71
CA TRP A 181 -5.81 2.68 7.19
C TRP A 181 -5.77 2.53 8.72
N LYS A 182 -5.99 3.65 9.44
CA LYS A 182 -6.03 3.75 10.90
C LYS A 182 -7.22 3.04 11.51
N GLY A 183 -8.06 2.37 10.71
CA GLY A 183 -9.15 1.55 11.23
C GLY A 183 -8.67 0.48 12.21
N LEU A 184 -7.41 0.03 12.13
CA LEU A 184 -6.83 -0.82 13.18
C LEU A 184 -6.37 -0.05 14.44
N GLN A 185 -5.91 1.19 14.32
CA GLN A 185 -5.49 2.00 15.48
C GLN A 185 -6.69 2.57 16.26
N SER A 186 -7.82 2.84 15.59
CA SER A 186 -9.02 3.44 16.21
C SER A 186 -9.76 2.52 17.18
N ILE A 187 -9.51 1.21 17.17
CA ILE A 187 -10.30 0.24 17.95
C ILE A 187 -9.61 -0.12 19.28
N ILE A 188 -8.34 0.26 19.47
CA ILE A 188 -7.56 -0.06 20.68
C ILE A 188 -7.83 0.92 21.86
N GLY A 189 -9.02 1.53 21.93
CA GLY A 189 -9.55 2.10 23.18
C GLY A 189 -8.96 3.44 23.65
N ILE A 190 -8.68 4.38 22.75
CA ILE A 190 -8.61 5.80 23.11
C ILE A 190 -9.96 6.43 22.72
N GLY A 191 -10.60 7.11 23.67
CA GLY A 191 -12.03 7.47 23.68
C GLY A 191 -12.63 8.17 22.45
N PRO A 192 -13.96 8.33 22.42
CA PRO A 192 -14.72 8.61 21.22
C PRO A 192 -14.48 10.05 20.78
N THR A 193 -13.69 10.21 19.73
CA THR A 193 -13.67 11.46 18.97
C THR A 193 -13.81 11.10 17.51
N PHE A 194 -15.03 11.32 17.01
CA PHE A 194 -15.43 11.41 15.61
C PHE A 194 -14.27 11.66 14.65
N ILE A 195 -14.01 10.75 13.72
CA ILE A 195 -13.41 11.07 12.42
C ILE A 195 -14.16 10.27 11.36
N ALA A 196 -14.77 11.01 10.44
CA ALA A 196 -15.73 10.55 9.46
C ALA A 196 -15.08 9.71 8.35
N SER A 197 -15.84 8.72 7.88
CA SER A 197 -15.70 8.16 6.53
C SER A 197 -15.73 9.29 5.50
N ILE A 198 -14.73 9.36 4.63
CA ILE A 198 -14.90 10.04 3.34
C ILE A 198 -15.21 8.96 2.30
N ALA A 199 -16.50 8.86 2.01
CA ALA A 199 -17.00 8.36 0.76
C ALA A 199 -16.55 9.33 -0.35
N ILE A 200 -15.93 8.81 -1.40
CA ILE A 200 -15.77 9.55 -2.65
C ILE A 200 -17.17 9.66 -3.27
N HIS A 201 -17.77 10.85 -3.13
CA HIS A 201 -19.02 11.20 -3.81
C HIS A 201 -18.68 11.54 -5.27
N LEU A 202 -18.97 10.61 -6.19
CA LEU A 202 -18.88 10.88 -7.61
C LEU A 202 -20.04 11.81 -8.00
N SER A 203 -19.72 13.04 -8.41
CA SER A 203 -20.68 13.91 -9.09
C SER A 203 -20.98 13.30 -10.46
N ILE A 204 -22.12 12.62 -10.57
CA ILE A 204 -22.70 12.23 -11.86
C ILE A 204 -23.22 13.51 -12.52
N LEU A 205 -22.50 14.02 -13.50
CA LEU A 205 -23.09 14.82 -14.58
C LEU A 205 -22.93 14.05 -15.89
N GLY A 206 -23.82 13.08 -16.08
CA GLY A 206 -24.23 12.63 -17.41
C GLY A 206 -25.20 13.63 -18.04
N PRO A 207 -25.35 13.63 -19.38
CA PRO A 207 -25.94 14.72 -20.13
C PRO A 207 -27.46 14.81 -19.89
N CYS A 208 -27.94 15.99 -19.50
CA CYS A 208 -29.37 16.25 -19.41
C CYS A 208 -29.93 16.44 -20.83
N THR A 209 -30.40 15.35 -21.44
CA THR A 209 -31.40 15.40 -22.51
C THR A 209 -32.76 15.70 -21.90
N THR A 210 -33.40 16.81 -22.27
CA THR A 210 -34.87 16.86 -22.36
C THR A 210 -35.34 18.02 -23.23
N THR A 211 -35.93 17.63 -24.36
CA THR A 211 -36.88 18.37 -25.16
C THR A 211 -38.18 18.66 -24.39
N LYS A 212 -38.67 19.91 -24.51
CA LYS A 212 -40.06 20.39 -24.69
C LYS A 212 -41.11 20.44 -23.55
N CYS A 213 -41.93 21.49 -23.72
CA CYS A 213 -43.26 21.85 -23.16
C CYS A 213 -43.21 22.54 -21.78
N HIS A 214 -43.66 23.78 -21.61
CA HIS A 214 -44.89 24.43 -22.09
C HIS A 214 -44.69 25.89 -22.54
#